data_AF-A0A0N0RS83-F1
#
_entry.id   AF-A0A0N0RS83-F1
#
_cell.length_a   1.000
_cell.length_b   1.000
_cell.length_c   1.000
_cell.angle_alpha   90.00
_cell.angle_beta   90.00
_cell.angle_gamma   90.00
#
_symmetry.space_group_name_H-M   'P 1'
#
loop_
_entity.id
_entity.type
_entity.pdbx_description
1 polymer ?
#
loop_
_entity_poly.entity_id
_entity_poly.type
_entity_poly.pdbx_seq_one_letter_code
_entity_poly.pdbx_strand_id
1 'polypeptide(L)'
;MKVATLILALASVAFATPIQRRDTIAHCGAGQGGDIDVDHIISQVQNAPRENRSSGYPHKFNNYEGLPMSSACDGASMMLELPVFADGHPYDLEHGEKPGAVRAIYSIDDNALCAIVAHDNDDSNFHSCATN
;
A
#
# COMPACT_ATOMS: atom_id res chain seq x y z
N MET A 1 51.85 -6.25 -48.80
CA MET A 1 51.84 -6.52 -47.35
C MET A 1 50.42 -6.30 -46.85
N LYS A 2 49.74 -7.33 -46.33
CA LYS A 2 48.35 -7.27 -45.86
C LYS A 2 48.37 -7.13 -44.33
N VAL A 3 47.91 -6.00 -43.81
CA VAL A 3 47.73 -5.78 -42.37
C VAL A 3 46.31 -6.18 -42.03
N ALA A 4 46.16 -7.26 -41.24
CA ALA A 4 44.87 -7.73 -40.74
C ALA A 4 44.58 -7.06 -39.39
N THR A 5 43.55 -6.23 -39.35
CA THR A 5 43.08 -5.56 -38.14
C THR A 5 42.16 -6.50 -37.37
N LEU A 6 42.58 -6.95 -36.19
CA LEU A 6 41.78 -7.78 -35.29
C LEU A 6 40.94 -6.87 -34.38
N ILE A 7 39.63 -6.86 -34.54
CA ILE A 7 38.70 -6.11 -33.68
C ILE A 7 38.31 -7.01 -32.50
N LEU A 8 38.74 -6.65 -31.29
CA LEU A 8 38.40 -7.34 -30.05
C LEU A 8 37.06 -6.77 -29.54
N ALA A 9 35.98 -7.52 -29.70
CA ALA A 9 34.67 -7.16 -29.16
C ALA A 9 34.64 -7.46 -27.65
N LEU A 10 34.59 -6.41 -26.81
CA LEU A 10 34.31 -6.56 -25.38
C LEU A 10 32.81 -6.78 -25.17
N ALA A 11 32.42 -7.99 -24.78
CA ALA A 11 31.08 -8.29 -24.32
C ALA A 11 30.93 -7.85 -22.85
N SER A 12 30.20 -6.76 -22.62
CA SER A 12 29.81 -6.31 -21.28
C SER A 12 28.65 -7.17 -20.76
N VAL A 13 28.95 -8.07 -19.83
CA VAL A 13 27.93 -8.81 -19.04
C VAL A 13 27.36 -7.86 -17.98
N ALA A 14 26.13 -7.39 -18.19
CA ALA A 14 25.36 -6.68 -17.18
C ALA A 14 24.82 -7.70 -16.16
N PHE A 15 25.33 -7.68 -14.93
CA PHE A 15 24.75 -8.42 -13.82
C PHE A 15 23.49 -7.67 -13.37
N ALA A 16 22.31 -8.20 -13.70
CA ALA A 16 21.08 -7.77 -13.06
C ALA A 16 21.10 -8.29 -11.61
N THR A 17 21.35 -7.41 -10.65
CA THR A 17 21.12 -7.73 -9.24
C THR A 17 19.62 -7.94 -9.06
N PRO A 18 19.16 -9.09 -8.55
CA PRO A 18 17.74 -9.26 -8.24
C PRO A 18 17.35 -8.20 -7.22
N ILE A 19 16.31 -7.43 -7.54
CA ILE A 19 15.67 -6.55 -6.56
C ILE A 19 15.08 -7.48 -5.50
N GLN A 20 15.70 -7.53 -4.33
CA GLN A 20 15.13 -8.22 -3.18
C GLN A 20 13.92 -7.40 -2.74
N ARG A 21 12.72 -7.88 -3.09
CA ARG A 21 11.48 -7.42 -2.49
C ARG A 21 11.62 -7.61 -0.98
N ARG A 22 11.58 -6.53 -0.21
CA ARG A 22 11.49 -6.63 1.25
C ARG A 22 10.02 -6.78 1.55
N ASP A 23 9.58 -8.01 1.75
CA ASP A 23 8.23 -8.30 2.22
C ASP A 23 8.03 -7.56 3.54
N THR A 24 7.42 -6.38 3.46
CA THR A 24 7.23 -5.51 4.61
C THR A 24 5.89 -5.89 5.21
N ILE A 25 5.91 -6.45 6.41
CA ILE A 25 4.70 -6.85 7.12
C ILE A 25 4.30 -5.74 8.09
N ALA A 26 3.05 -5.29 7.98
CA ALA A 26 2.44 -4.42 8.97
C ALA A 26 1.62 -5.25 9.96
N HIS A 27 1.95 -5.16 11.25
CA HIS A 27 1.31 -5.89 12.33
C HIS A 27 0.16 -5.07 12.92
N CYS A 28 -1.08 -5.51 12.70
CA CYS A 28 -2.32 -4.84 13.11
C CYS A 28 -3.01 -5.52 14.31
N GLY A 29 -2.23 -6.15 15.19
CA GLY A 29 -2.72 -6.81 16.41
C GLY A 29 -3.35 -8.19 16.21
N ALA A 30 -3.02 -9.13 17.12
CA ALA A 30 -3.57 -10.48 17.11
C ALA A 30 -5.05 -10.47 17.55
N GLY A 31 -5.96 -10.73 16.60
CA GLY A 31 -7.41 -10.76 16.83
C GLY A 31 -8.18 -9.56 16.27
N GLN A 32 -7.49 -8.58 15.69
CA GLN A 32 -8.08 -7.40 15.05
C GLN A 32 -7.86 -7.47 13.54
N GLY A 33 -6.66 -7.07 13.09
CA GLY A 33 -6.30 -7.00 11.68
C GLY A 33 -5.33 -8.08 11.18
N GLY A 34 -4.55 -8.68 12.08
CA GLY A 34 -3.51 -9.64 11.71
C GLY A 34 -2.30 -8.99 11.03
N ASP A 35 -1.55 -9.81 10.30
CA ASP A 35 -0.35 -9.39 9.57
C ASP A 35 -0.73 -9.04 8.13
N ILE A 36 -0.34 -7.84 7.68
CA ILE A 36 -0.66 -7.31 6.36
C ILE A 36 0.60 -7.23 5.51
N ASP A 37 0.57 -7.85 4.34
CA ASP A 37 1.60 -7.70 3.31
C ASP A 37 1.48 -6.32 2.64
N VAL A 38 2.37 -5.40 3.04
CA VAL A 38 2.34 -4.00 2.59
C VAL A 38 2.54 -3.90 1.07
N ASP A 39 3.38 -4.75 0.47
CA ASP A 39 3.65 -4.68 -0.97
C ASP A 39 2.42 -5.07 -1.78
N HIS A 40 1.67 -6.06 -1.29
CA HIS A 40 0.39 -6.42 -1.88
C HIS A 40 -0.61 -5.27 -1.75
N ILE A 41 -0.70 -4.63 -0.58
CA ILE A 41 -1.60 -3.50 -0.36
C ILE A 41 -1.24 -2.29 -1.22
N ILE A 42 0.05 -2.00 -1.41
CA ILE A 42 0.49 -0.94 -2.35
C ILE A 42 -0.07 -1.21 -3.75
N SER A 43 0.01 -2.46 -4.23
CA SER A 43 -0.53 -2.83 -5.54
C SER A 43 -2.05 -2.65 -5.61
N GLN A 44 -2.79 -2.95 -4.53
CA GLN A 44 -4.23 -2.74 -4.50
C GLN A 44 -4.59 -1.26 -4.49
N VAL A 45 -3.93 -0.48 -3.63
CA VAL A 45 -4.12 0.97 -3.53
C VAL A 45 -3.83 1.66 -4.85
N GLN A 46 -2.78 1.28 -5.57
CA GLN A 46 -2.46 1.85 -6.89
C GLN A 46 -3.58 1.66 -7.93
N ASN A 47 -4.42 0.63 -7.77
CA ASN A 47 -5.56 0.35 -8.65
C ASN A 47 -6.91 0.76 -8.05
N ALA A 48 -6.92 1.34 -6.85
CA ALA A 48 -8.14 1.72 -6.16
C ALA A 48 -8.79 2.97 -6.79
N PRO A 49 -10.13 3.10 -6.70
CA PRO A 49 -10.83 4.32 -7.13
C PRO A 49 -10.31 5.58 -6.44
N ARG A 50 -10.31 6.69 -7.17
CA ARG A 50 -9.89 8.01 -6.70
C ARG A 50 -11.08 8.94 -6.49
N GLU A 51 -12.04 8.46 -5.71
CA GLU A 51 -13.30 9.15 -5.48
C GLU A 51 -13.71 9.00 -4.02
N ASN A 52 -14.27 10.06 -3.45
CA ASN A 52 -14.89 9.98 -2.13
C ASN A 52 -16.35 9.53 -2.31
N ARG A 53 -16.64 8.25 -2.04
CA ARG A 53 -18.00 7.75 -2.17
C ARG A 53 -18.85 8.19 -0.98
N SER A 54 -20.10 8.56 -1.25
CA SER A 54 -21.08 8.91 -0.21
C SER A 54 -21.54 7.70 0.60
N SER A 55 -21.37 6.49 0.06
CA SER A 55 -21.68 5.22 0.70
C SER A 55 -20.66 4.17 0.29
N GLY A 56 -20.34 3.26 1.21
CA GLY A 56 -19.34 2.22 0.97
C GLY A 56 -17.92 2.79 0.95
N TYR A 57 -17.05 2.12 0.19
CA TYR A 57 -15.63 2.44 0.08
C TYR A 57 -15.22 2.64 -1.39
N PRO A 58 -14.15 3.39 -1.64
CA PRO A 58 -13.38 4.17 -0.66
C PRO A 58 -14.12 5.45 -0.23
N HIS A 59 -13.80 5.95 0.96
CA HIS A 59 -14.32 7.24 1.44
C HIS A 59 -13.25 8.03 2.21
N LYS A 60 -13.56 9.30 2.48
CA LYS A 60 -12.62 10.24 3.10
C LYS A 60 -12.19 9.79 4.50
N PHE A 61 -10.88 9.72 4.69
CA PHE A 61 -10.22 9.60 5.98
C PHE A 61 -9.79 10.98 6.50
N ASN A 62 -10.09 11.29 7.76
CA ASN A 62 -9.81 12.61 8.36
C ASN A 62 -8.66 12.62 9.38
N ASN A 63 -8.12 11.46 9.76
CA ASN A 63 -7.05 11.32 10.77
C ASN A 63 -7.31 12.08 12.09
N TYR A 64 -8.45 11.84 12.74
CA TYR A 64 -8.81 12.55 13.97
C TYR A 64 -7.91 12.18 15.17
N GLU A 65 -7.31 10.99 15.11
CA GLU A 65 -6.41 10.44 16.12
C GLU A 65 -4.98 10.99 16.01
N GLY A 66 -4.66 11.72 14.93
CA GLY A 66 -3.33 12.27 14.70
C GLY A 66 -2.27 11.18 14.45
N LEU A 67 -2.67 10.09 13.78
CA LEU A 67 -1.79 8.98 13.45
C LEU A 67 -0.66 9.43 12.52
N PRO A 68 0.54 8.85 12.65
CA PRO A 68 1.64 9.09 11.73
C PRO A 68 1.24 8.63 10.32
N MET A 69 1.47 9.50 9.35
CA MET A 69 1.28 9.23 7.93
C MET A 69 2.63 9.30 7.22
N SER A 70 2.80 8.53 6.15
CA SER A 70 3.90 8.67 5.22
C SER A 70 3.93 10.08 4.66
N SER A 71 5.12 10.65 4.52
CA SER A 71 5.33 11.96 3.89
C SER A 71 4.88 12.00 2.43
N ALA A 72 4.66 10.83 1.80
CA ALA A 72 4.06 10.75 0.47
C ALA A 72 2.65 11.35 0.41
N CYS A 73 1.98 11.50 1.56
CA CYS A 73 0.67 12.14 1.66
C CYS A 73 0.74 13.55 2.27
N ASP A 74 1.93 14.11 2.45
CA ASP A 74 2.09 15.49 2.91
C ASP A 74 1.49 16.45 1.89
N GLY A 75 0.41 17.12 2.28
CA GLY A 75 -0.31 18.05 1.40
C GLY A 75 -1.28 17.40 0.42
N ALA A 76 -1.58 16.10 0.57
CA ALA A 76 -2.64 15.45 -0.18
C ALA A 76 -3.96 16.24 -0.03
N SER A 77 -4.66 16.48 -1.13
CA SER A 77 -5.92 17.21 -1.15
C SER A 77 -7.01 16.48 -0.36
N MET A 78 -6.91 15.15 -0.28
CA MET A 78 -7.72 14.28 0.54
C MET A 78 -7.01 12.94 0.75
N MET A 79 -7.19 12.35 1.91
CA MET A 79 -6.88 10.94 2.15
C MET A 79 -8.17 10.12 2.08
N LEU A 80 -8.09 8.94 1.49
CA LEU A 80 -9.15 7.95 1.42
C LEU A 80 -8.77 6.72 2.26
N GLU A 81 -9.77 6.06 2.82
CA GLU A 81 -9.61 4.74 3.43
C GLU A 81 -10.25 3.65 2.55
N LEU A 82 -9.56 2.50 2.47
CA LEU A 82 -10.04 1.30 1.79
C LEU A 82 -9.82 0.07 2.68
N PRO A 83 -10.83 -0.81 2.84
CA PRO A 83 -10.67 -2.08 3.55
C PRO A 83 -9.60 -2.96 2.90
N VAL A 84 -8.77 -3.56 3.73
CA VAL A 84 -7.74 -4.51 3.31
C VAL A 84 -7.68 -5.69 4.25
N PHE A 85 -7.16 -6.81 3.77
CA PHE A 85 -7.26 -8.09 4.47
C PHE A 85 -5.91 -8.81 4.56
N ALA A 86 -5.71 -9.55 5.64
CA ALA A 86 -4.48 -10.29 5.91
C ALA A 86 -4.19 -11.41 4.91
N ASP A 87 -5.22 -12.00 4.30
CA ASP A 87 -5.08 -12.96 3.20
C ASP A 87 -4.87 -12.27 1.83
N GLY A 88 -4.94 -10.94 1.79
CA GLY A 88 -4.64 -10.13 0.62
C GLY A 88 -5.72 -10.12 -0.46
N HIS A 89 -6.93 -10.64 -0.24
CA HIS A 89 -7.98 -10.42 -1.24
C HIS A 89 -8.37 -8.92 -1.30
N PRO A 90 -8.73 -8.37 -2.47
CA PRO A 90 -9.23 -7.01 -2.56
C PRO A 90 -10.67 -6.94 -2.05
N TYR A 91 -11.04 -5.80 -1.46
CA TYR A 91 -12.42 -5.53 -1.07
C TYR A 91 -13.38 -5.52 -2.28
N ASP A 92 -14.53 -6.20 -2.18
CA ASP A 92 -15.59 -6.15 -3.19
C ASP A 92 -16.23 -4.75 -3.24
N LEU A 93 -15.73 -3.91 -4.14
CA LEU A 93 -16.22 -2.55 -4.37
C LEU A 93 -17.57 -2.48 -5.10
N GLU A 94 -18.01 -3.58 -5.72
CA GLU A 94 -19.24 -3.64 -6.53
C GLU A 94 -20.44 -4.01 -5.67
N HIS A 95 -20.31 -5.06 -4.86
CA HIS A 95 -21.39 -5.58 -4.01
C HIS A 95 -21.22 -5.18 -2.54
N GLY A 96 -20.02 -4.75 -2.14
CA GLY A 96 -19.65 -4.58 -0.75
C GLY A 96 -19.43 -5.92 -0.05
N GLU A 97 -18.67 -5.90 1.03
CA GLU A 97 -18.52 -7.03 1.92
C GLU A 97 -18.25 -6.54 3.35
N LYS A 98 -18.04 -7.46 4.29
CA LYS A 98 -17.65 -7.06 5.64
C LYS A 98 -16.22 -6.49 5.58
N PRO A 99 -15.99 -5.21 5.88
CA PRO A 99 -14.71 -4.55 5.62
C PRO A 99 -13.56 -4.99 6.55
N GLY A 100 -13.82 -5.85 7.53
CA GLY A 100 -12.85 -6.16 8.57
C GLY A 100 -12.36 -4.91 9.32
N ALA A 101 -11.29 -5.07 10.11
CA ALA A 101 -10.77 -4.01 10.96
C ALA A 101 -9.75 -3.09 10.27
N VAL A 102 -9.08 -3.55 9.21
CA VAL A 102 -7.90 -2.86 8.66
C VAL A 102 -8.27 -1.97 7.49
N ARG A 103 -7.63 -0.80 7.41
CA ARG A 103 -7.73 0.14 6.30
C ARG A 103 -6.35 0.49 5.76
N ALA A 104 -6.25 0.54 4.44
CA ALA A 104 -5.20 1.26 3.76
C ALA A 104 -5.64 2.73 3.60
N ILE A 105 -4.81 3.64 4.10
CA ILE A 105 -5.01 5.08 3.93
C ILE A 105 -4.16 5.53 2.76
N TYR A 106 -4.77 6.22 1.79
CA TYR A 106 -4.06 6.65 0.59
C TYR A 106 -4.48 8.02 0.08
N SER A 107 -3.58 8.68 -0.64
CA SER A 107 -3.81 9.98 -1.27
C SER A 107 -4.77 9.85 -2.46
N ILE A 108 -5.78 10.72 -2.53
CA ILE A 108 -6.65 10.80 -3.71
C ILE A 108 -5.91 11.33 -4.96
N ASP A 109 -4.75 11.98 -4.78
CA ASP A 109 -4.04 12.71 -5.85
C ASP A 109 -3.16 11.82 -6.72
N ASP A 110 -2.70 10.68 -6.19
CA ASP A 110 -1.75 9.79 -6.86
C ASP A 110 -1.80 8.34 -6.37
N ASN A 111 -2.72 8.01 -5.46
CA ASN A 111 -2.80 6.71 -4.80
C ASN A 111 -1.52 6.35 -4.03
N ALA A 112 -0.78 7.35 -3.53
CA ALA A 112 0.30 7.08 -2.59
C ALA A 112 -0.27 6.47 -1.31
N LEU A 113 0.29 5.34 -0.86
CA LEU A 113 -0.05 4.74 0.42
C LEU A 113 0.50 5.64 1.55
N CYS A 114 -0.40 6.12 2.40
CA CYS A 114 -0.08 6.96 3.55
C CYS A 114 0.23 6.11 4.79
N ALA A 115 -0.65 5.16 5.10
CA ALA A 115 -0.54 4.31 6.28
C ALA A 115 -1.40 3.05 6.12
N ILE A 116 -1.12 2.06 6.95
CA ILE A 116 -2.04 0.96 7.23
C ILE A 116 -2.46 1.09 8.69
N VAL A 117 -3.77 1.15 8.91
CA VAL A 117 -4.37 1.38 10.23
C VAL A 117 -5.40 0.30 10.51
N ALA A 118 -5.71 0.07 11.77
CA ALA A 118 -6.76 -0.85 12.16
C ALA A 118 -7.68 -0.21 13.20
N HIS A 119 -8.96 -0.54 13.12
CA HIS A 119 -9.91 -0.19 14.15
C HIS A 119 -9.58 -0.90 15.46
N ASP A 120 -9.76 -0.19 16.56
CA ASP A 120 -9.90 -0.79 17.88
C ASP A 120 -11.24 -1.57 17.97
N ASN A 121 -11.41 -2.37 19.02
CA ASN A 121 -12.57 -3.25 19.22
C ASN A 121 -13.95 -2.55 19.15
N ASP A 122 -13.99 -1.22 19.23
CA ASP A 122 -15.21 -0.40 19.26
C ASP A 122 -15.51 0.31 17.91
N ASP A 123 -14.83 -0.07 16.81
CA ASP A 123 -15.06 0.36 15.41
C ASP A 123 -14.96 1.89 15.16
N SER A 124 -14.55 2.67 16.16
CA SER A 124 -14.60 4.14 16.14
C SER A 124 -13.23 4.81 16.08
N ASN A 125 -12.21 4.17 16.66
CA ASN A 125 -10.85 4.72 16.71
C ASN A 125 -9.91 3.84 15.91
N PHE A 126 -8.92 4.48 15.28
CA PHE A 126 -7.83 3.81 14.59
C PHE A 126 -6.52 3.84 15.38
N HIS A 127 -5.73 2.78 15.22
CA HIS A 127 -4.31 2.75 15.56
C HIS A 127 -3.46 2.40 14.33
N SER A 128 -2.21 2.86 14.31
CA SER A 128 -1.25 2.49 13.26
C SER A 128 -0.81 1.04 13.41
N CYS A 129 -0.80 0.30 12.29
CA CYS A 129 -0.17 -1.01 12.26
C CYS A 129 1.36 -0.85 12.27
N ALA A 130 2.06 -1.62 13.11
CA ALA A 130 3.50 -1.50 13.26
C ALA A 130 4.23 -2.24 12.14
N THR A 131 5.12 -1.56 11.42
CA THR A 131 6.11 -2.20 10.54
C THR A 131 7.41 -2.30 11.32
N ASN A 132 7.90 -3.52 11.61
CA ASN A 132 9.16 -3.73 12.32
C ASN A 132 10.36 -3.66 11.38
#